data_AF-A0A1Q7NB31-F1
#
_entry.id   AF-A0A1Q7NB31-F1
#
_cell.length_a   1.000
_cell.length_b   1.000
_cell.length_c   1.000
_cell.angle_alpha   90.00
_cell.angle_beta   90.00
_cell.angle_gamma   90.00
#
_symmetry.space_group_name_H-M   'P 1'
#
loop_
_entity.id
_entity.type
_entity.pdbx_description
1 polymer ?
#
loop_
_entity_poly.entity_id
_entity_poly.type
_entity_poly.pdbx_seq_one_letter_code
_entity_poly.pdbx_strand_id
1 'polypeptide(L)'
;MFDIYHVTDPSTFINSQNFYEVPPDLATYYVEAKPPGFDKPTFIGLLSLELRGSQGKNLAGFMTVQNDLPNLGKMQFHEVPLDSKTKLLGPSSVSEALNKDSDFRQLKTLLQTPSFGDNILYRIGDQDVYFIPVYTAGSGGVVTQLGTIAAVGAAFDGEYFVGMGNTPQQAFVSYLAKLSGVAPSNVTIAMLFDQSERIKTIMLILQEQKLTVVSPASIQFPLTFQEGKKSFLQQSDLEDTKKLISTFVKDFVQPKSERIIFWEENSTVNLGTIVVVDNVPELHYISIGVG
;
A
#
# COMPACT_ATOMS: atom_id res chain seq x y z
N MET A 1 -11.48 -3.25 29.91
CA MET A 1 -12.01 -4.53 30.45
C MET A 1 -11.29 -5.72 29.81
N PHE A 2 -11.26 -5.86 28.48
CA PHE A 2 -10.53 -6.96 27.82
C PHE A 2 -9.03 -7.03 28.17
N ASP A 3 -8.40 -5.89 28.41
CA ASP A 3 -6.99 -5.74 28.80
C ASP A 3 -6.56 -6.51 30.06
N ILE A 4 -7.52 -6.88 30.92
CA ILE A 4 -7.27 -7.63 32.16
C ILE A 4 -8.00 -8.97 32.15
N TYR A 5 -9.28 -8.99 31.76
CA TYR A 5 -10.15 -10.16 31.94
C TYR A 5 -9.99 -11.26 30.88
N HIS A 6 -9.08 -11.10 29.91
CA HIS A 6 -8.70 -12.19 29.01
C HIS A 6 -7.85 -13.27 29.74
N VAL A 7 -7.18 -12.90 30.83
CA VAL A 7 -6.39 -13.83 31.65
C VAL A 7 -7.33 -14.68 32.51
N THR A 8 -7.39 -15.97 32.22
CA THR A 8 -8.27 -16.92 32.94
C THR A 8 -7.53 -17.79 33.94
N ASP A 9 -6.20 -17.91 33.85
CA ASP A 9 -5.39 -18.62 34.84
C ASP A 9 -5.26 -17.79 36.14
N PRO A 10 -5.70 -18.33 37.31
CA PRO A 10 -5.68 -17.58 38.56
C PRO A 10 -4.27 -17.16 38.99
N SER A 11 -3.25 -17.98 38.74
CA SER A 11 -1.87 -17.67 39.12
C SER A 11 -1.32 -16.52 38.30
N THR A 12 -1.52 -16.53 36.97
CA THR A 12 -1.15 -15.42 36.08
C THR A 12 -1.89 -14.14 36.47
N PHE A 13 -3.19 -14.23 36.77
CA PHE A 13 -4.02 -13.09 37.14
C PHE A 13 -3.58 -12.45 38.46
N ILE A 14 -3.37 -13.24 39.51
CA ILE A 14 -2.94 -12.76 40.84
C ILE A 14 -1.58 -12.04 40.75
N ASN A 15 -0.68 -12.56 39.91
CA ASN A 15 0.64 -11.95 39.70
C ASN A 15 0.61 -10.77 38.72
N SER A 16 -0.56 -10.38 38.20
CA SER A 16 -0.74 -9.30 37.22
C SER A 16 0.14 -9.47 35.98
N GLN A 17 0.36 -10.71 35.56
CA GLN A 17 1.14 -11.05 34.37
C GLN A 17 0.22 -11.08 33.14
N ASN A 18 0.81 -10.85 31.97
CA ASN A 18 0.14 -10.90 30.67
C ASN A 18 -1.03 -9.92 30.49
N PHE A 19 -1.22 -8.96 31.39
CA PHE A 19 -2.17 -7.88 31.16
C PHE A 19 -1.74 -7.02 29.97
N TYR A 20 -2.71 -6.42 29.31
CA TYR A 20 -2.48 -5.52 28.21
C TYR A 20 -2.66 -4.06 28.65
N GLU A 21 -2.15 -3.14 27.84
CA GLU A 21 -2.41 -1.71 27.96
C GLU A 21 -2.63 -1.09 26.58
N VAL A 22 -3.49 -0.07 26.53
CA VAL A 22 -3.58 0.79 25.35
C VAL A 22 -2.42 1.77 25.44
N PRO A 23 -1.56 1.86 24.40
CA PRO A 23 -0.48 2.82 24.37
C PRO A 23 -0.98 4.25 24.63
N PRO A 24 -0.22 5.08 25.36
CA PRO A 24 -0.55 6.51 25.50
C PRO A 24 -0.74 7.14 24.13
N ASP A 25 -1.75 7.99 24.00
CA ASP A 25 -2.08 8.75 22.78
C ASP A 25 -2.51 7.90 21.57
N LEU A 26 -2.68 6.57 21.72
CA LEU A 26 -3.25 5.73 20.67
C LEU A 26 -4.78 5.65 20.79
N ALA A 27 -5.47 6.11 19.74
CA ALA A 27 -6.89 5.90 19.56
C ALA A 27 -7.16 4.79 18.54
N THR A 28 -8.39 4.26 18.54
CA THR A 28 -8.85 3.38 17.46
C THR A 28 -8.81 4.14 16.13
N TYR A 29 -8.07 3.62 15.16
CA TYR A 29 -8.02 4.15 13.80
C TYR A 29 -8.82 3.28 12.84
N TYR A 30 -9.29 3.87 11.75
CA TYR A 30 -10.15 3.20 10.78
C TYR A 30 -9.44 3.09 9.43
N VAL A 31 -9.32 1.88 8.92
CA VAL A 31 -8.51 1.57 7.72
C VAL A 31 -9.16 0.47 6.90
N GLU A 32 -8.87 0.46 5.59
CA GLU A 32 -9.08 -0.74 4.78
C GLU A 32 -7.88 -1.67 4.95
N ALA A 33 -8.10 -2.83 5.56
CA ALA A 33 -7.04 -3.80 5.80
C ALA A 33 -7.54 -5.23 5.61
N LYS A 34 -6.59 -6.16 5.47
CA LYS A 34 -6.85 -7.60 5.45
C LYS A 34 -6.10 -8.30 6.59
N PRO A 35 -6.57 -8.20 7.84
CA PRO A 35 -5.97 -8.92 8.96
C PRO A 35 -6.01 -10.45 8.76
N PRO A 36 -5.22 -11.22 9.53
CA PRO A 36 -5.28 -12.68 9.51
C PRO A 36 -6.71 -13.22 9.72
N GLY A 37 -7.16 -14.09 8.83
CA GLY A 37 -8.52 -14.67 8.87
C GLY A 37 -9.58 -13.91 8.06
N PHE A 38 -9.21 -12.82 7.38
CA PHE A 38 -10.10 -12.11 6.45
C PHE A 38 -9.86 -12.56 5.01
N ASP A 39 -10.93 -12.76 4.24
CA ASP A 39 -10.83 -13.22 2.84
C ASP A 39 -10.41 -12.09 1.88
N LYS A 40 -10.83 -10.87 2.17
CA LYS A 40 -10.61 -9.67 1.35
C LYS A 40 -10.32 -8.44 2.23
N PRO A 41 -9.70 -7.38 1.67
CA PRO A 41 -9.64 -6.08 2.33
C PRO A 41 -11.04 -5.64 2.77
N THR A 42 -11.15 -5.17 4.00
CA THR A 42 -12.40 -4.81 4.67
C THR A 42 -12.17 -3.52 5.45
N PHE A 43 -13.17 -2.65 5.50
CA PHE A 43 -13.08 -1.44 6.33
C PHE A 43 -13.26 -1.80 7.80
N ILE A 44 -12.22 -1.58 8.60
CA ILE A 44 -12.16 -2.00 10.01
C ILE A 44 -11.71 -0.85 10.91
N GLY A 45 -12.21 -0.83 12.15
CA GLY A 45 -11.57 -0.12 13.24
C GLY A 45 -10.50 -1.02 13.84
N LEU A 46 -9.32 -0.50 14.13
CA LEU A 46 -8.20 -1.25 14.69
C LEU A 46 -7.62 -0.54 15.90
N LEU A 47 -7.34 -1.31 16.96
CA LEU A 47 -6.68 -0.85 18.17
C LEU A 47 -5.59 -1.83 18.59
N SER A 48 -4.33 -1.40 18.54
CA SER A 48 -3.20 -2.17 19.02
C SER A 48 -3.08 -2.12 20.54
N LEU A 49 -2.68 -3.23 21.14
CA LEU A 49 -2.46 -3.38 22.58
C LEU A 49 -1.02 -3.80 22.86
N GLU A 50 -0.43 -3.25 23.91
CA GLU A 50 0.92 -3.59 24.38
C GLU A 50 0.85 -4.49 25.61
N LEU A 51 1.91 -5.29 25.82
CA LEU A 51 2.07 -6.02 27.07
C LEU A 51 2.38 -5.03 28.21
N ARG A 52 1.50 -4.98 29.20
CA ARG A 52 1.61 -4.10 30.36
C ARG A 52 2.90 -4.39 31.13
N GLY A 53 3.65 -3.33 31.42
CA GLY A 53 4.91 -3.44 32.15
C GLY A 53 6.08 -4.02 31.35
N SER A 54 5.90 -4.32 30.06
CA SER A 54 7.01 -4.70 29.18
C SER A 54 7.95 -3.51 28.95
N GLN A 55 9.22 -3.65 29.32
CA GLN A 55 10.24 -2.62 29.05
C GLN A 55 10.37 -2.33 27.54
N GLY A 56 10.30 -3.36 26.71
CA GLY A 56 10.36 -3.21 25.25
C GLY A 56 9.07 -2.75 24.60
N LYS A 57 8.00 -2.52 25.39
CA LYS A 57 6.66 -2.13 24.89
C LYS A 57 6.22 -3.01 23.71
N ASN A 58 6.28 -4.32 23.91
CA ASN A 58 5.99 -5.31 22.88
C ASN A 58 4.50 -5.30 22.55
N LEU A 59 4.17 -5.48 21.27
CA LEU A 59 2.80 -5.69 20.81
C LEU A 59 2.27 -7.00 21.39
N ALA A 60 1.19 -6.91 22.16
CA ALA A 60 0.45 -8.06 22.65
C ALA A 60 -0.52 -8.60 21.58
N GLY A 61 -1.00 -7.72 20.72
CA GLY A 61 -1.94 -8.02 19.66
C GLY A 61 -2.71 -6.77 19.25
N PHE A 62 -3.73 -6.95 18.42
CA PHE A 62 -4.63 -5.86 18.05
C PHE A 62 -6.07 -6.35 17.95
N MET A 63 -6.98 -5.50 18.40
CA MET A 63 -8.41 -5.68 18.25
C MET A 63 -8.85 -5.09 16.91
N THR A 64 -9.67 -5.80 16.17
CA THR A 64 -10.35 -5.32 14.98
C THR A 64 -11.85 -5.28 15.21
N VAL A 65 -12.55 -4.31 14.62
CA VAL A 65 -14.01 -4.27 14.53
C VAL A 65 -14.40 -4.04 13.07
N GLN A 66 -15.22 -4.92 12.50
CA GLN A 66 -15.67 -4.79 11.12
C GLN A 66 -16.73 -3.70 10.98
N ASN A 67 -16.61 -2.85 9.95
CA ASN A 67 -17.56 -1.77 9.69
C ASN A 67 -18.42 -1.99 8.43
N ASP A 68 -18.22 -3.09 7.71
CA ASP A 68 -18.99 -3.44 6.52
C ASP A 68 -20.11 -4.45 6.82
N LEU A 69 -21.27 -4.27 6.19
CA LEU A 69 -22.32 -5.30 6.20
C LEU A 69 -21.88 -6.53 5.41
N PRO A 70 -22.21 -7.76 5.87
CA PRO A 70 -23.09 -8.10 7.01
C PRO A 70 -22.37 -8.22 8.36
N ASN A 71 -21.08 -7.91 8.44
CA ASN A 71 -20.24 -8.18 9.60
C ASN A 71 -20.08 -6.99 10.55
N LEU A 72 -20.81 -5.90 10.33
CA LEU A 72 -20.78 -4.69 11.13
C LEU A 72 -20.82 -5.00 12.64
N GLY A 73 -19.83 -4.48 13.38
CA GLY A 73 -19.71 -4.64 14.83
C GLY A 73 -19.05 -5.94 15.28
N LYS A 74 -18.71 -6.87 14.38
CA LYS A 74 -17.96 -8.08 14.74
C LYS A 74 -16.54 -7.70 15.15
N MET A 75 -16.19 -8.03 16.39
CA MET A 75 -14.86 -7.80 16.95
C MET A 75 -14.02 -9.07 16.94
N GLN A 76 -12.73 -8.95 16.66
CA GLN A 76 -11.76 -10.04 16.72
C GLN A 76 -10.45 -9.54 17.32
N PHE A 77 -9.89 -10.30 18.26
CA PHE A 77 -8.55 -10.06 18.77
C PHE A 77 -7.54 -10.95 18.05
N HIS A 78 -6.49 -10.35 17.51
CA HIS A 78 -5.36 -11.04 16.91
C HIS A 78 -4.20 -11.00 17.89
N GLU A 79 -4.06 -12.07 18.68
CA GLU A 79 -3.05 -12.19 19.72
C GLU A 79 -1.68 -12.54 19.14
N VAL A 80 -0.63 -11.96 19.71
CA VAL A 80 0.77 -12.32 19.47
C VAL A 80 1.18 -13.34 20.55
N PRO A 81 1.57 -14.57 20.18
CA PRO A 81 1.94 -15.59 21.15
C PRO A 81 3.12 -15.14 22.04
N LEU A 82 2.98 -15.30 23.35
CA LEU A 82 4.01 -14.92 24.33
C LEU A 82 5.32 -15.71 24.17
N ASP A 83 5.23 -16.95 23.66
CA ASP A 83 6.35 -17.85 23.37
C ASP A 83 6.89 -17.68 21.93
N SER A 84 6.37 -16.72 21.16
CA SER A 84 6.89 -16.40 19.83
C SER A 84 8.39 -16.08 19.92
N LYS A 85 9.17 -16.74 19.04
CA LYS A 85 10.61 -16.51 18.86
C LYS A 85 10.91 -15.07 18.44
N THR A 86 10.03 -14.51 17.63
CA THR A 86 10.12 -13.12 17.15
C THR A 86 9.16 -12.28 17.97
N LYS A 87 9.68 -11.25 18.64
CA LYS A 87 8.84 -10.27 19.34
C LYS A 87 8.39 -9.21 18.35
N LEU A 88 7.16 -8.74 18.51
CA LEU A 88 6.64 -7.63 17.72
C LEU A 88 6.71 -6.35 18.53
N LEU A 89 7.21 -5.28 17.90
CA LEU A 89 7.25 -3.93 18.44
C LEU A 89 5.84 -3.39 18.57
N GLY A 90 5.52 -2.85 19.75
CA GLY A 90 4.26 -2.14 19.97
C GLY A 90 4.32 -0.68 19.48
N PRO A 91 3.16 -0.02 19.36
CA PRO A 91 3.06 1.38 18.90
C PRO A 91 3.97 2.37 19.63
N SER A 92 4.20 2.22 20.93
CA SER A 92 5.10 3.08 21.71
C SER A 92 6.57 2.92 21.27
N SER A 93 6.97 1.72 20.86
CA SER A 93 8.37 1.39 20.55
C SER A 93 8.77 1.65 19.10
N VAL A 94 7.83 1.71 18.16
CA VAL A 94 8.16 1.89 16.73
C VAL A 94 8.72 3.26 16.40
N SER A 95 8.30 4.30 17.13
CA SER A 95 8.89 5.64 17.02
C SER A 95 10.35 5.64 17.48
N GLU A 96 10.70 4.84 18.49
CA GLU A 96 12.08 4.67 18.93
C GLU A 96 12.91 3.93 17.89
N ALA A 97 12.36 2.85 17.31
CA ALA A 97 13.00 2.13 16.21
C ALA A 97 13.31 3.05 15.03
N LEU A 98 12.35 3.89 14.62
CA LEU A 98 12.54 4.90 13.57
C LEU A 98 13.66 5.89 13.95
N ASN A 99 13.68 6.41 15.18
CA ASN A 99 14.73 7.34 15.62
C ASN A 99 16.13 6.71 15.72
N LYS A 100 16.24 5.37 15.82
CA LYS A 100 17.52 4.65 15.85
C LYS A 100 18.07 4.37 14.45
N ASP A 101 17.22 4.33 13.42
CA ASP A 101 17.65 4.11 12.03
C ASP A 101 18.67 5.19 11.59
N SER A 102 19.76 4.76 10.96
CA SER A 102 20.85 5.65 10.54
C SER A 102 20.41 6.64 9.47
N ASP A 103 19.61 6.20 8.52
CA ASP A 103 19.21 7.00 7.36
C ASP A 103 18.18 8.03 7.81
N PHE A 104 17.24 7.61 8.66
CA PHE A 104 16.28 8.54 9.24
C PHE A 104 16.97 9.60 10.11
N ARG A 105 17.99 9.24 10.90
CA ARG A 105 18.74 10.24 11.68
C ARG A 105 19.40 11.29 10.80
N GLN A 106 19.94 10.90 9.64
CA GLN A 106 20.48 11.86 8.66
C GLN A 106 19.37 12.74 8.08
N LEU A 107 18.27 12.13 7.62
CA LEU A 107 17.13 12.86 7.08
C LEU A 107 16.52 13.84 8.10
N LYS A 108 16.45 13.45 9.38
CA LYS A 108 15.95 14.26 10.48
C LYS A 108 16.70 15.59 10.60
N THR A 109 18.01 15.62 10.32
CA THR A 109 18.79 16.86 10.32
C THR A 109 18.40 17.81 9.20
N LEU A 110 17.96 17.28 8.06
CA LEU A 110 17.48 18.06 6.91
C LEU A 110 16.07 18.60 7.15
N LEU A 111 15.23 17.84 7.85
CA LEU A 111 13.84 18.19 8.19
C LEU A 111 13.72 19.16 9.38
N GLN A 112 14.82 19.60 9.99
CA GLN A 112 14.86 20.53 11.13
C GLN A 112 14.08 20.04 12.36
N THR A 113 12.79 20.37 12.48
CA THR A 113 11.90 19.99 13.58
C THR A 113 10.79 19.06 13.09
N PRO A 114 11.10 17.80 12.76
CA PRO A 114 10.09 16.89 12.25
C PRO A 114 9.12 16.46 13.35
N SER A 115 7.85 16.32 12.98
CA SER A 115 6.80 15.70 13.81
C SER A 115 6.34 14.38 13.18
N PHE A 116 5.96 13.44 14.03
CA PHE A 116 5.41 12.15 13.59
C PHE A 116 3.89 12.21 13.56
N GLY A 117 3.31 11.66 12.49
CA GLY A 117 1.90 11.30 12.46
C GLY A 117 1.63 9.97 13.17
N ASP A 118 0.40 9.49 13.03
CA ASP A 118 -0.03 8.22 13.60
C ASP A 118 0.75 7.04 13.01
N ASN A 119 0.97 6.01 13.83
CA ASN A 119 1.66 4.78 13.46
C ASN A 119 0.66 3.66 13.14
N ILE A 120 0.26 3.59 11.87
CA ILE A 120 -0.79 2.67 11.42
C ILE A 120 -0.18 1.30 11.12
N LEU A 121 -0.67 0.25 11.79
CA LEU A 121 -0.23 -1.13 11.58
C LEU A 121 -0.98 -1.77 10.42
N TYR A 122 -0.22 -2.35 9.48
CA TYR A 122 -0.73 -3.19 8.41
C TYR A 122 -0.02 -4.54 8.39
N ARG A 123 -0.77 -5.59 8.04
CA ARG A 123 -0.22 -6.87 7.60
C ARG A 123 -0.23 -6.91 6.07
N ILE A 124 0.93 -6.92 5.44
CA ILE A 124 1.09 -7.02 3.98
C ILE A 124 1.87 -8.29 3.67
N GLY A 125 1.20 -9.28 3.05
CA GLY A 125 1.75 -10.63 2.96
C GLY A 125 2.03 -11.18 4.35
N ASP A 126 3.27 -11.61 4.60
CA ASP A 126 3.71 -12.10 5.90
C ASP A 126 4.33 -11.01 6.80
N GLN A 127 4.33 -9.75 6.37
CA GLN A 127 5.00 -8.66 7.07
C GLN A 127 4.02 -7.81 7.89
N ASP A 128 4.23 -7.73 9.20
CA ASP A 128 3.63 -6.71 10.06
C ASP A 128 4.46 -5.44 9.99
N VAL A 129 3.89 -4.34 9.48
CA VAL A 129 4.60 -3.09 9.23
C VAL A 129 3.79 -1.90 9.68
N TYR A 130 4.44 -0.98 10.39
CA TYR A 130 3.89 0.31 10.77
C TYR A 130 4.24 1.36 9.71
N PHE A 131 3.25 2.09 9.23
CA PHE A 131 3.44 3.27 8.40
C PHE A 131 3.36 4.52 9.27
N ILE A 132 4.40 5.35 9.22
CA ILE A 132 4.54 6.56 10.03
C ILE A 132 4.83 7.74 9.10
N PRO A 133 3.85 8.64 8.88
CA PRO A 133 4.10 9.89 8.19
C PRO A 133 5.03 10.78 9.02
N VAL A 134 6.04 11.37 8.39
CA VAL A 134 6.95 12.34 9.02
C VAL A 134 6.74 13.69 8.37
N TYR A 135 6.34 14.68 9.17
CA TYR A 135 6.09 16.04 8.72
C TYR A 135 7.24 16.96 9.10
N THR A 136 7.38 18.07 8.38
CA THR A 136 8.29 19.17 8.69
C THR A 136 7.54 20.49 8.71
N ALA A 137 7.95 21.41 9.59
CA ALA A 137 7.49 22.79 9.54
C ALA A 137 8.27 23.55 8.46
N GLY A 138 7.58 24.29 7.59
CA GLY A 138 8.24 25.20 6.65
C GLY A 138 8.90 26.38 7.38
N SER A 139 9.96 26.94 6.80
CA SER A 139 10.78 28.04 7.35
C SER A 139 10.08 29.41 7.50
N GLY A 140 8.74 29.47 7.44
CA GLY A 140 7.99 30.73 7.47
C GLY A 140 6.52 30.68 7.90
N GLY A 141 6.02 29.60 8.51
CA GLY A 141 4.63 29.56 9.00
C GLY A 141 4.05 28.16 9.23
N VAL A 142 2.80 28.14 9.72
CA VAL A 142 1.99 27.00 10.25
C VAL A 142 1.72 25.85 9.25
N VAL A 143 2.37 25.83 8.08
CA VAL A 143 2.13 24.80 7.05
C VAL A 143 3.07 23.62 7.29
N THR A 144 2.51 22.53 7.82
CA THR A 144 3.18 21.23 7.90
C THR A 144 3.23 20.59 6.51
N GLN A 145 4.42 20.21 6.05
CA GLN A 145 4.62 19.48 4.80
C GLN A 145 5.01 18.04 5.11
N LEU A 146 4.57 17.08 4.28
CA LEU A 146 5.02 15.69 4.37
C LEU A 146 6.48 15.62 3.91
N GLY A 147 7.39 15.28 4.82
CA GLY A 147 8.80 15.11 4.54
C GLY A 147 9.12 13.72 4.01
N THR A 148 8.55 12.67 4.62
CA THR A 148 8.67 11.28 4.16
C THR A 148 7.60 10.41 4.81
N ILE A 149 7.46 9.18 4.36
CA ILE A 149 6.72 8.11 5.02
C ILE A 149 7.73 7.03 5.39
N ALA A 150 7.73 6.62 6.66
CA ALA A 150 8.51 5.48 7.13
C ALA A 150 7.65 4.21 7.18
N ALA A 151 8.22 3.10 6.74
CA ALA A 151 7.70 1.75 6.91
C ALA A 151 8.62 1.01 7.89
N VAL A 152 8.15 0.80 9.12
CA VAL A 152 8.91 0.17 10.20
C VAL A 152 8.40 -1.25 10.40
N GLY A 153 9.25 -2.25 10.20
CA GLY A 153 8.91 -3.64 10.48
C GLY A 153 8.60 -3.83 11.96
N ALA A 154 7.48 -4.47 12.28
CA ALA A 154 7.12 -4.76 13.67
C ALA A 154 7.98 -5.90 14.24
N ALA A 155 8.42 -6.85 13.40
CA ALA A 155 9.26 -7.95 13.84
C ALA A 155 10.64 -7.46 14.33
N PHE A 156 11.02 -7.90 15.53
CA PHE A 156 12.33 -7.62 16.13
C PHE A 156 13.02 -8.93 16.53
N ASP A 157 14.14 -9.21 15.87
CA ASP A 157 15.04 -10.34 16.09
C ASP A 157 16.47 -9.90 16.49
N GLY A 158 16.65 -8.62 16.80
CA GLY A 158 17.93 -8.01 17.18
C GLY A 158 18.23 -6.74 16.39
N GLU A 159 17.61 -6.59 15.22
CA GLU A 159 17.77 -5.41 14.35
C GLU A 159 16.41 -4.76 14.02
N TYR A 160 16.46 -3.47 13.68
CA TYR A 160 15.30 -2.72 13.21
C TYR A 160 15.41 -2.51 11.71
N PHE A 161 14.34 -2.84 10.98
CA PHE A 161 14.26 -2.60 9.55
C PHE A 161 13.28 -1.46 9.26
N VAL A 162 13.81 -0.37 8.70
CA VAL A 162 13.06 0.86 8.42
C VAL A 162 13.24 1.30 6.97
N GLY A 163 12.18 1.21 6.17
CA GLY A 163 12.14 1.78 4.84
C GLY A 163 11.61 3.21 4.86
N MET A 164 12.07 4.06 3.95
CA MET A 164 11.53 5.41 3.75
C MET A 164 11.17 5.63 2.28
N GLY A 165 10.20 6.50 2.03
CA GLY A 165 9.76 6.85 0.70
C GLY A 165 8.84 8.07 0.68
N ASN A 166 8.54 8.57 -0.52
CA ASN A 166 7.56 9.66 -0.68
C ASN A 166 6.12 9.13 -0.70
N THR A 167 5.95 7.82 -0.87
CA THR A 167 4.66 7.11 -0.80
C THR A 167 4.78 5.89 0.12
N PRO A 168 3.66 5.38 0.68
CA PRO A 168 3.67 4.13 1.46
C PRO A 168 4.28 2.96 0.70
N GLN A 169 4.01 2.86 -0.61
CA GLN A 169 4.55 1.80 -1.47
C GLN A 169 6.07 1.89 -1.56
N GLN A 170 6.62 3.09 -1.80
CA GLN A 170 8.07 3.29 -1.82
C GLN A 170 8.71 2.97 -0.47
N ALA A 171 8.08 3.41 0.63
CA ALA A 171 8.57 3.12 1.97
C ALA A 171 8.60 1.60 2.23
N PHE A 172 7.53 0.88 1.87
CA PHE A 172 7.45 -0.57 2.04
C PHE A 172 8.48 -1.32 1.19
N VAL A 173 8.69 -0.90 -0.06
CA VAL A 173 9.72 -1.49 -0.93
C VAL A 173 11.13 -1.26 -0.38
N SER A 174 11.43 -0.04 0.08
CA SER A 174 12.69 0.27 0.77
C SER A 174 12.89 -0.57 2.02
N TYR A 175 11.80 -0.84 2.76
CA TYR A 175 11.82 -1.72 3.94
C TYR A 175 12.17 -3.16 3.55
N LEU A 176 11.51 -3.72 2.53
CA LEU A 176 11.79 -5.08 2.04
C LEU A 176 13.23 -5.21 1.51
N ALA A 177 13.76 -4.17 0.88
CA ALA A 177 15.15 -4.15 0.44
C ALA A 177 16.11 -4.28 1.62
N LYS A 178 15.93 -3.48 2.68
CA LYS A 178 16.73 -3.59 3.90
C LYS A 178 16.59 -4.96 4.55
N LEU A 179 15.37 -5.47 4.67
CA LEU A 179 15.09 -6.80 5.25
C LEU A 179 15.79 -7.94 4.48
N SER A 180 15.87 -7.83 3.15
CA SER A 180 16.52 -8.83 2.29
C SER A 180 18.05 -8.65 2.17
N GLY A 181 18.62 -7.59 2.75
CA GLY A 181 20.04 -7.24 2.59
C GLY A 181 20.42 -6.79 1.18
N VAL A 182 19.44 -6.45 0.34
CA VAL A 182 19.65 -5.99 -1.04
C VAL A 182 19.57 -4.47 -1.10
N ALA A 183 20.37 -3.86 -1.99
CA ALA A 183 20.29 -2.42 -2.23
C ALA A 183 18.86 -2.00 -2.66
N PRO A 184 18.28 -0.92 -2.08
CA PRO A 184 16.92 -0.46 -2.39
C PRO A 184 16.65 -0.33 -3.87
N SER A 185 17.60 0.20 -4.64
CA SER A 185 17.50 0.37 -6.10
C SER A 185 17.15 -0.90 -6.87
N ASN A 186 17.60 -2.07 -6.40
CA ASN A 186 17.35 -3.34 -7.09
C ASN A 186 15.94 -3.88 -6.84
N VAL A 187 15.37 -3.61 -5.66
CA VAL A 187 14.00 -4.02 -5.29
C VAL A 187 12.98 -3.02 -5.85
N THR A 188 13.35 -1.73 -5.87
CA THR A 188 12.56 -0.63 -6.46
C THR A 188 12.21 -0.90 -7.92
N ILE A 189 13.15 -1.34 -8.75
CA ILE A 189 12.91 -1.61 -10.18
C ILE A 189 11.95 -2.79 -10.41
N ALA A 190 11.91 -3.77 -9.49
CA ALA A 190 11.05 -4.94 -9.62
C ALA A 190 9.61 -4.70 -9.13
N MET A 191 9.39 -3.75 -8.22
CA MET A 191 8.10 -3.52 -7.53
C MET A 191 7.45 -2.15 -7.78
N LEU A 192 8.18 -1.16 -8.32
CA LEU A 192 7.70 0.22 -8.51
C LEU A 192 7.61 0.58 -9.99
N PHE A 193 6.70 -0.05 -10.73
CA PHE A 193 5.99 0.81 -11.67
C PHE A 193 4.96 1.54 -10.83
N ASP A 194 5.25 2.77 -10.40
CA ASP A 194 4.15 3.63 -9.98
C ASP A 194 3.19 3.83 -11.15
N GLN A 195 1.97 4.32 -10.90
CA GLN A 195 0.96 4.49 -11.96
C GLN A 195 1.51 5.26 -13.17
N SER A 196 2.36 6.27 -12.94
CA SER A 196 2.98 7.08 -13.99
C SER A 196 3.94 6.25 -14.85
N GLU A 197 4.84 5.47 -14.24
CA GLU A 197 5.76 4.60 -14.95
C GLU A 197 5.04 3.44 -15.67
N ARG A 198 3.91 2.97 -15.14
CA ARG A 198 3.04 2.02 -15.86
C ARG A 198 2.46 2.62 -17.13
N ILE A 199 1.91 3.83 -17.04
CA ILE A 199 1.37 4.57 -18.19
C ILE A 199 2.48 4.82 -19.21
N LYS A 200 3.66 5.24 -18.75
CA LYS A 200 4.84 5.48 -19.59
C LYS A 200 5.30 4.22 -20.32
N THR A 201 5.26 3.07 -19.64
CA THR A 201 5.53 1.76 -20.25
C THR A 201 4.52 1.42 -21.34
N ILE A 202 3.21 1.66 -21.09
CA ILE A 202 2.17 1.49 -22.12
C ILE A 202 2.44 2.39 -23.33
N MET A 203 2.82 3.66 -23.10
CA MET A 203 3.16 4.58 -24.18
C MET A 203 4.37 4.11 -24.99
N LEU A 204 5.41 3.57 -24.35
CA LEU A 204 6.57 2.99 -25.05
C LEU A 204 6.16 1.79 -25.91
N ILE A 205 5.31 0.89 -25.39
CA ILE A 205 4.78 -0.24 -26.18
C ILE A 205 4.04 0.26 -27.42
N LEU A 206 3.25 1.33 -27.32
CA LEU A 206 2.55 1.92 -28.47
C LEU A 206 3.49 2.57 -29.48
N GLN A 207 4.57 3.21 -29.03
CA GLN A 207 5.60 3.77 -29.91
C GLN A 207 6.28 2.67 -30.74
N GLU A 208 6.53 1.50 -30.17
CA GLU A 208 7.08 0.34 -30.89
C GLU A 208 6.13 -0.15 -32.00
N GLN A 209 4.81 0.04 -31.85
CA GLN A 209 3.80 -0.30 -32.86
C GLN A 209 3.71 0.71 -34.03
N LYS A 210 4.52 1.78 -34.00
CA LYS A 210 4.53 2.86 -35.02
C LYS A 210 3.16 3.54 -35.21
N LEU A 211 2.35 3.61 -34.16
CA LEU A 211 1.05 4.28 -34.18
C LEU A 211 1.18 5.74 -33.73
N THR A 212 0.29 6.59 -34.26
CA THR A 212 0.11 7.94 -33.74
C THR A 212 -0.89 7.92 -32.59
N VAL A 213 -0.42 8.18 -31.37
CA VAL A 213 -1.27 8.29 -30.18
C VAL A 213 -1.94 9.66 -30.12
N VAL A 214 -3.26 9.69 -29.91
CA VAL A 214 -4.04 10.93 -29.78
C VAL A 214 -4.93 10.92 -28.55
N SER A 215 -5.05 12.05 -27.87
CA SER A 215 -5.86 12.19 -26.66
C SER A 215 -6.93 13.27 -26.86
N PRO A 216 -8.14 12.91 -27.30
CA PRO A 216 -9.22 13.86 -27.53
C PRO A 216 -9.73 14.45 -26.21
N ALA A 217 -10.27 15.67 -26.26
CA ALA A 217 -10.84 16.33 -25.08
C ALA A 217 -12.11 15.64 -24.54
N SER A 218 -12.86 14.97 -25.41
CA SER A 218 -14.03 14.16 -25.05
C SER A 218 -14.26 13.05 -26.08
N ILE A 219 -14.92 11.98 -25.65
CA ILE A 219 -15.25 10.82 -26.48
C ILE A 219 -16.74 10.53 -26.29
N GLN A 220 -17.53 10.66 -27.36
CA GLN A 220 -18.95 10.29 -27.37
C GLN A 220 -19.28 9.54 -28.65
N PHE A 221 -19.67 8.27 -28.52
CA PHE A 221 -20.03 7.39 -29.63
C PHE A 221 -21.35 6.71 -29.35
N PRO A 222 -22.18 6.49 -30.39
CA PRO A 222 -23.47 5.81 -30.24
C PRO A 222 -23.30 4.32 -29.89
N LEU A 223 -22.20 3.70 -30.33
CA LEU A 223 -21.85 2.31 -30.04
C LEU A 223 -20.40 2.24 -29.55
N THR A 224 -20.21 1.54 -28.43
CA THR A 224 -18.91 1.32 -27.81
C THR A 224 -18.74 -0.16 -27.46
N PHE A 225 -17.60 -0.74 -27.81
CA PHE A 225 -17.29 -2.15 -27.59
C PHE A 225 -15.96 -2.29 -26.87
N GLN A 226 -15.98 -2.98 -25.73
CA GLN A 226 -14.76 -3.30 -24.98
C GLN A 226 -14.25 -4.67 -25.42
N GLU A 227 -13.16 -4.66 -26.20
CA GLU A 227 -12.55 -5.85 -26.79
C GLU A 227 -11.64 -6.61 -25.81
N GLY A 228 -11.30 -5.99 -24.68
CA GLY A 228 -10.46 -6.62 -23.68
C GLY A 228 -10.23 -5.79 -22.43
N LYS A 229 -9.83 -6.50 -21.37
CA LYS A 229 -9.50 -5.91 -20.07
C LYS A 229 -8.40 -6.70 -19.38
N LYS A 230 -7.38 -6.00 -18.88
CA LYS A 230 -6.33 -6.56 -18.02
C LYS A 230 -5.91 -5.56 -16.94
N SER A 231 -5.17 -6.03 -15.94
CA SER A 231 -4.46 -5.19 -14.98
C SER A 231 -2.97 -5.29 -15.26
N PHE A 232 -2.27 -4.16 -15.18
CA PHE A 232 -0.82 -4.06 -15.25
C PHE A 232 -0.38 -3.38 -13.96
N LEU A 233 -0.01 -4.14 -12.92
CA LEU A 233 0.34 -3.59 -11.60
C LEU A 233 1.81 -3.85 -11.24
N GLN A 234 2.40 -4.88 -11.84
CA GLN A 234 3.72 -5.38 -11.54
C GLN A 234 4.40 -5.89 -12.82
N GLN A 235 5.72 -6.10 -12.76
CA GLN A 235 6.52 -6.51 -13.92
C GLN A 235 6.04 -7.83 -14.55
N SER A 236 5.52 -8.77 -13.76
CA SER A 236 5.01 -10.06 -14.28
C SER A 236 3.80 -9.91 -15.21
N ASP A 237 3.08 -8.78 -15.13
CA ASP A 237 1.90 -8.52 -15.94
C ASP A 237 2.26 -7.94 -17.32
N LEU A 238 3.53 -7.58 -17.53
CA LEU A 238 4.00 -6.86 -18.71
C LEU A 238 3.77 -7.64 -20.02
N GLU A 239 4.12 -8.93 -20.03
CA GLU A 239 4.01 -9.74 -21.25
C GLU A 239 2.55 -9.98 -21.66
N ASP A 240 1.68 -10.20 -20.68
CA ASP A 240 0.22 -10.28 -20.88
C ASP A 240 -0.34 -8.95 -21.42
N THR A 241 0.14 -7.82 -20.89
CA THR A 241 -0.28 -6.48 -21.30
C THR A 241 0.16 -6.18 -22.74
N LYS A 242 1.42 -6.47 -23.08
CA LYS A 242 1.93 -6.38 -24.47
C LYS A 242 1.12 -7.23 -25.43
N LYS A 243 0.76 -8.46 -25.02
CA LYS A 243 -0.05 -9.37 -25.83
C LYS A 243 -1.45 -8.80 -26.08
N LEU A 244 -2.10 -8.25 -25.05
CA LEU A 244 -3.41 -7.60 -25.20
C LEU A 244 -3.33 -6.42 -26.17
N ILE A 245 -2.38 -5.50 -25.98
CA ILE A 245 -2.20 -4.31 -26.83
C ILE A 245 -1.91 -4.73 -28.28
N SER A 246 -0.95 -5.63 -28.50
CA SER A 246 -0.58 -6.07 -29.86
C SER A 246 -1.71 -6.79 -30.58
N THR A 247 -2.49 -7.62 -29.88
CA THR A 247 -3.67 -8.28 -30.46
C THR A 247 -4.71 -7.25 -30.87
N PHE A 248 -5.06 -6.32 -29.98
CA PHE A 248 -6.02 -5.26 -30.28
C PHE A 248 -5.56 -4.37 -31.45
N VAL A 249 -4.29 -3.95 -31.46
CA VAL A 249 -3.71 -3.14 -32.54
C VAL A 249 -3.80 -3.86 -33.88
N LYS A 250 -3.46 -5.14 -33.92
CA LYS A 250 -3.50 -5.96 -35.13
C LYS A 250 -4.92 -6.17 -35.66
N ASP A 251 -5.87 -6.44 -34.76
CA ASP A 251 -7.22 -6.87 -35.14
C ASP A 251 -8.15 -5.68 -35.42
N PHE A 252 -7.98 -4.55 -34.71
CA PHE A 252 -8.91 -3.41 -34.79
C PHE A 252 -8.28 -2.12 -35.34
N VAL A 253 -7.00 -1.85 -35.07
CA VAL A 253 -6.38 -0.55 -35.39
C VAL A 253 -5.76 -0.57 -36.79
N GLN A 254 -4.69 -1.33 -37.01
CA GLN A 254 -3.93 -1.36 -38.25
C GLN A 254 -4.74 -1.68 -39.51
N PRO A 255 -5.83 -2.49 -39.48
CA PRO A 255 -6.63 -2.72 -40.67
C PRO A 255 -7.33 -1.47 -41.21
N LYS A 256 -7.53 -0.43 -40.37
CA LYS A 256 -8.35 0.73 -40.73
C LYS A 256 -7.75 2.10 -40.36
N SER A 257 -6.72 2.15 -39.53
CA SER A 257 -6.17 3.38 -38.96
C SER A 257 -4.71 3.22 -38.52
N GLU A 258 -3.94 4.30 -38.62
CA GLU A 258 -2.61 4.41 -37.99
C GLU A 258 -2.65 5.23 -36.69
N ARG A 259 -3.85 5.62 -36.26
CA ARG A 259 -4.11 6.40 -35.06
C ARG A 259 -4.78 5.55 -34.00
N ILE A 260 -4.32 5.70 -32.76
CA ILE A 260 -4.93 5.11 -31.58
C ILE A 260 -5.33 6.22 -30.60
N ILE A 261 -6.55 6.13 -30.09
CA ILE A 261 -7.12 7.04 -29.12
C ILE A 261 -6.69 6.57 -27.73
N PHE A 262 -6.12 7.48 -26.94
CA PHE A 262 -5.71 7.25 -25.56
C PHE A 262 -6.52 8.14 -24.63
N TRP A 263 -7.04 7.57 -23.55
CA TRP A 263 -7.64 8.33 -22.46
C TRP A 263 -7.49 7.58 -21.13
N GLU A 264 -7.58 8.34 -20.04
CA GLU A 264 -7.47 7.82 -18.68
C GLU A 264 -8.78 8.05 -17.92
N GLU A 265 -9.20 7.05 -17.17
CA GLU A 265 -10.37 7.13 -16.31
C GLU A 265 -10.18 6.23 -15.09
N ASN A 266 -10.30 6.77 -13.87
CA ASN A 266 -10.26 6.00 -12.62
C ASN A 266 -9.11 4.98 -12.53
N SER A 267 -7.88 5.45 -12.71
CA SER A 267 -6.66 4.62 -12.73
C SER A 267 -6.67 3.48 -13.75
N THR A 268 -7.41 3.67 -14.84
CA THR A 268 -7.44 2.79 -16.00
C THR A 268 -7.01 3.57 -17.23
N VAL A 269 -6.07 3.01 -17.96
CA VAL A 269 -5.71 3.46 -19.30
C VAL A 269 -6.63 2.76 -20.30
N ASN A 270 -7.25 3.53 -21.17
CA ASN A 270 -8.05 3.00 -22.27
C ASN A 270 -7.38 3.34 -23.61
N LEU A 271 -7.36 2.35 -24.49
CA LEU A 271 -6.79 2.44 -25.83
C LEU A 271 -7.86 2.04 -26.84
N GLY A 272 -8.19 2.92 -27.77
CA GLY A 272 -9.31 2.70 -28.68
C GLY A 272 -9.08 3.15 -30.11
N THR A 273 -9.98 2.74 -30.98
CA THR A 273 -10.04 3.14 -32.40
C THR A 273 -11.48 3.25 -32.84
N ILE A 274 -11.72 4.04 -33.88
CA ILE A 274 -13.05 4.24 -34.44
C ILE A 274 -13.13 3.41 -35.72
N VAL A 275 -14.15 2.58 -35.80
CA VAL A 275 -14.44 1.73 -36.93
C VAL A 275 -15.80 2.13 -37.49
N VAL A 276 -15.92 2.24 -38.82
CA VAL A 276 -17.22 2.40 -39.46
C VAL A 276 -17.70 1.04 -39.94
N VAL A 277 -18.87 0.61 -39.46
CA VAL A 277 -19.58 -0.61 -39.87
C VAL A 277 -20.97 -0.20 -40.30
N ASP A 278 -21.36 -0.54 -41.55
CA ASP A 278 -22.68 -0.19 -42.10
C ASP A 278 -23.08 1.29 -41.94
N ASN A 279 -22.11 2.20 -42.14
CA ASN A 279 -22.22 3.65 -41.93
C ASN A 279 -22.45 4.12 -40.49
N VAL A 280 -22.30 3.23 -39.50
CA VAL A 280 -22.35 3.58 -38.07
C VAL A 280 -20.92 3.63 -37.51
N PRO A 281 -20.51 4.74 -36.89
CA PRO A 281 -19.22 4.82 -36.20
C PRO A 281 -19.29 4.11 -34.84
N GLU A 282 -18.41 3.13 -34.67
CA GLU A 282 -18.26 2.30 -33.49
C GLU A 282 -16.91 2.56 -32.84
N LEU A 283 -16.88 2.76 -31.52
CA LEU A 283 -15.64 2.84 -30.76
C LEU A 283 -15.29 1.46 -30.20
N HIS A 284 -14.19 0.88 -30.67
CA HIS A 284 -13.63 -0.35 -30.09
C HIS A 284 -12.45 0.02 -29.20
N TYR A 285 -12.37 -0.56 -28.01
CA TYR A 285 -11.29 -0.25 -27.07
C TYR A 285 -10.92 -1.39 -26.13
N ILE A 286 -9.72 -1.30 -25.57
CA ILE A 286 -9.26 -2.13 -24.45
C ILE A 286 -9.01 -1.27 -23.23
N SER A 287 -9.14 -1.88 -22.05
CA SER A 287 -8.87 -1.23 -20.75
C SER A 287 -7.72 -1.92 -20.01
N ILE A 288 -6.80 -1.14 -19.49
CA ILE A 288 -5.65 -1.60 -18.71
C ILE A 288 -5.68 -0.89 -17.37
N GLY A 289 -6.00 -1.62 -16.30
CA GLY A 289 -5.95 -1.10 -14.93
C GLY A 289 -4.50 -0.86 -14.51
N VAL A 290 -4.19 0.39 -14.15
CA VAL A 290 -2.84 0.86 -13.76
C VAL A 290 -2.82 1.45 -12.35
N GLY A 291 -3.89 1.28 -11.57
CA GLY A 291 -4.02 1.70 -10.17
C GLY A 291 -3.53 0.66 -9.19
#